data_AF-A0A7V0WW39-F1
#
_entry.id   AF-A0A7V0WW39-F1
#
_cell.length_a   1.000
_cell.length_b   1.000
_cell.length_c   1.000
_cell.angle_alpha   90.00
_cell.angle_beta   90.00
_cell.angle_gamma   90.00
#
_symmetry.space_group_name_H-M   'P 1'
#
loop_
_entity.id
_entity.type
_entity.pdbx_description
1 polymer ?
#
loop_
_entity_poly.entity_id
_entity_poly.type
_entity_poly.pdbx_seq_one_letter_code
_entity_poly.pdbx_strand_id
1 'polypeptide(L)' 'MPDFILKAFADNEPALTNFNKLARSYQRRYILWITSAKRAATIQKRLAETVMLLNEDRKLGLK' A
#
# COMPACT_ATOMS: atom_id res chain seq x y z
N MET A 1 5.00 -2.94 -10.13
CA MET A 1 4.33 -3.15 -8.84
C MET A 1 3.85 -4.59 -8.83
N PRO A 2 3.97 -5.36 -7.73
CA PRO A 2 3.49 -6.75 -7.69
C PRO A 2 1.98 -6.87 -7.91
N ASP A 3 1.55 -7.96 -8.56
CA ASP A 3 0.14 -8.18 -8.94
C ASP A 3 -0.82 -8.19 -7.76
N PHE A 4 -0.40 -8.74 -6.61
CA PHE A 4 -1.25 -8.77 -5.42
C PHE A 4 -1.55 -7.36 -4.86
N ILE A 5 -0.67 -6.38 -5.10
CA ILE A 5 -0.90 -4.98 -4.73
C ILE A 5 -1.83 -4.33 -5.75
N LEU A 6 -1.62 -4.60 -7.05
CA LEU A 6 -2.50 -4.11 -8.11
C LEU A 6 -3.95 -4.59 -7.91
N LYS A 7 -4.13 -5.86 -7.55
CA LYS A 7 -5.45 -6.42 -7.26
C LYS A 7 -6.13 -5.73 -6.07
N ALA A 8 -5.40 -5.51 -4.97
CA ALA A 8 -5.95 -4.82 -3.80
C ALA A 8 -6.39 -3.38 -4.13
N PHE A 9 -5.69 -2.69 -5.04
CA PHE A 9 -6.08 -1.38 -5.52
C PHE A 9 -7.24 -1.40 -6.53
N ALA A 10 -7.32 -2.43 -7.38
CA ALA A 10 -8.47 -2.61 -8.27
C ALA A 10 -9.77 -2.79 -7.49
N ASP A 11 -9.71 -3.45 -6.34
CA ASP A 11 -10.85 -3.62 -5.42
C ASP A 11 -11.12 -2.35 -4.57
N ASN A 12 -10.25 -1.34 -4.60
CA ASN A 12 -10.32 -0.13 -3.75
C ASN A 12 -9.91 1.14 -4.51
N GLU A 13 -10.83 1.64 -5.35
CA GLU A 13 -10.69 2.89 -6.13
C GLU A 13 -10.17 4.12 -5.34
N PRO A 14 -10.68 4.43 -4.11
CA PRO A 14 -10.19 5.58 -3.35
C PRO A 14 -8.72 5.42 -2.93
N ALA A 15 -8.34 4.24 -2.46
CA ALA A 15 -6.96 3.92 -2.11
C ALA A 15 -6.02 4.05 -3.31
N LEU A 16 -6.41 3.57 -4.49
CA LEU A 16 -5.63 3.71 -5.72
C LEU A 16 -5.46 5.18 -6.10
N THR A 17 -6.53 5.96 -6.06
CA THR A 17 -6.50 7.39 -6.36
C THR A 17 -5.55 8.14 -5.44
N ASN A 18 -5.65 7.92 -4.12
CA ASN A 18 -4.78 8.57 -3.15
C ASN A 18 -3.33 8.08 -3.25
N PHE A 19 -3.10 6.80 -3.55
CA PHE A 19 -1.76 6.27 -3.85
C PHE A 19 -1.12 6.98 -5.05
N ASN A 20 -1.88 7.18 -6.13
CA ASN A 20 -1.40 7.83 -7.35
C ASN A 20 -1.08 9.32 -7.14
N LYS A 21 -1.73 10.00 -6.19
CA LYS A 21 -1.41 11.37 -5.78
C LYS A 21 -0.10 11.49 -4.99
N LEU A 22 0.36 10.41 -4.34
CA LEU A 22 1.61 10.43 -3.58
C LEU A 22 2.81 10.68 -4.49
N ALA A 23 3.80 11.43 -3.99
CA ALA A 23 5.08 11.53 -4.68
C ALA A 23 5.74 10.14 -4.80
N ARG A 24 6.50 9.93 -5.89
CA ARG A 24 7.09 8.62 -6.25
C ARG A 24 7.94 7.99 -5.14
N SER A 25 8.57 8.80 -4.28
CA SER A 25 9.31 8.34 -3.09
C SER A 25 8.40 7.66 -2.06
N TYR A 26 7.23 8.24 -1.78
CA TYR A 26 6.24 7.66 -0.86
C TYR A 26 5.64 6.37 -1.42
N GLN A 27 5.28 6.36 -2.71
CA GLN A 27 4.79 5.14 -3.39
C GLN A 27 5.81 3.99 -3.25
N ARG A 28 7.09 4.27 -3.51
CA ARG A 28 8.17 3.29 -3.33
C ARG A 28 8.28 2.82 -1.87
N ARG A 29 8.13 3.71 -0.89
CA ARG A 29 8.17 3.35 0.54
C ARG A 29 7.09 2.35 0.90
N TYR A 30 5.85 2.55 0.45
CA TYR A 30 4.77 1.58 0.65
C TYR A 30 5.08 0.24 0.00
N ILE A 31 5.46 0.23 -1.28
CA ILE A 31 5.76 -1.01 -2.01
C ILE A 31 6.88 -1.78 -1.32
N LEU A 32 8.00 -1.12 -1.01
CA LEU A 32 9.14 -1.74 -0.33
C LEU A 32 8.77 -2.24 1.06
N TRP A 33 7.98 -1.49 1.82
CA TRP A 33 7.52 -1.92 3.13
C TRP A 33 6.66 -3.18 3.03
N ILE A 34 5.73 -3.27 2.09
CA ILE A 34 4.92 -4.48 1.88
C ILE A 34 5.80 -5.64 1.43
N THR A 35 6.63 -5.45 0.40
CA THR A 35 7.42 -6.53 -0.24
C THR A 35 8.64 -6.97 0.58
N SER A 36 9.08 -6.18 1.56
CA SER A 36 10.17 -6.59 2.48
C SER A 36 9.74 -7.68 3.48
N ALA A 37 8.44 -7.89 3.68
CA ALA A 37 7.95 -8.95 4.54
C ALA A 37 8.13 -10.33 3.89
N LYS A 38 8.75 -11.27 4.62
CA LYS A 38 8.96 -12.65 4.13
C LYS A 38 7.78 -13.58 4.38
N ARG A 39 6.94 -13.28 5.38
CA ARG A 39 5.79 -14.12 5.77
C ARG A 39 4.54 -13.63 5.07
N ALA A 40 3.79 -14.54 4.44
CA ALA A 40 2.54 -14.24 3.75
C ALA A 40 1.54 -13.47 4.63
N ALA A 41 1.37 -13.89 5.89
CA ALA A 41 0.50 -13.20 6.85
C ALA A 41 0.92 -11.74 7.10
N THR A 42 2.23 -11.46 7.13
CA THR A 42 2.74 -10.10 7.31
C THR A 42 2.54 -9.27 6.05
N ILE A 43 2.74 -9.86 4.86
CA ILE A 43 2.45 -9.19 3.58
C ILE A 43 0.98 -8.76 3.54
N GLN A 44 0.06 -9.70 3.84
CA GLN A 44 -1.38 -9.44 3.87
C GLN A 44 -1.75 -8.35 4.87
N LYS A 45 -1.19 -8.40 6.09
CA LYS A 45 -1.43 -7.37 7.11
C LYS A 45 -0.98 -5.98 6.64
N ARG A 46 0.23 -5.87 6.09
CA ARG A 46 0.76 -4.59 5.56
C ARG A 46 -0.03 -4.07 4.38
N LEU A 47 -0.51 -4.97 3.51
CA LEU A 47 -1.35 -4.61 2.38
C LEU A 47 -2.71 -4.05 2.84
N ALA A 48 -3.37 -4.74 3.78
CA ALA A 48 -4.63 -4.28 4.37
C ALA A 48 -4.46 -2.92 5.07
N GLU A 49 -3.38 -2.75 5.84
CA GLU A 49 -3.06 -1.48 6.49
C GLU A 49 -2.80 -0.36 5.47
N THR A 50 -2.13 -0.67 4.36
CA THR A 50 -1.90 0.28 3.26
C THR A 50 -3.22 0.76 2.65
N VAL A 51 -4.13 -0.17 2.32
CA VAL A 51 -5.44 0.16 1.76
C VAL A 51 -6.25 1.02 2.74
N MET A 52 -6.29 0.66 4.03
CA MET A 52 -6.99 1.42 5.06
C MET A 52 -6.45 2.85 5.19
N LEU A 53 -5.13 3.02 5.29
CA LEU A 53 -4.51 4.34 5.40
C LEU A 53 -4.83 5.21 4.18
N LEU A 54 -4.71 4.66 2.97
CA LEU A 54 -4.93 5.41 1.73
C LEU A 54 -6.40 5.72 1.48
N ASN A 55 -7.32 4.87 1.92
CA ASN A 55 -8.75 5.18 1.92
C ASN A 55 -9.07 6.40 2.79
N GLU A 56 -8.31 6.60 3.87
CA GLU A 56 -8.42 7.78 4.74
C GLU A 56 -7.49 8.93 4.34
N ASP A 57 -6.83 8.86 3.17
CA ASP A 57 -5.81 9.81 2.70
C ASP A 57 -4.65 10.05 3.70
N ARG A 58 -4.36 9.02 4.51
CA ARG A 58 -3.27 9.03 5.51
C ARG A 58 -2.01 8.41 4.94
N LYS A 59 -0.87 8.99 5.33
CA LYS A 59 0.48 8.51 4.95
C LYS A 59 0.98 7.44 5.90
N LEU A 60 1.90 6.62 5.39
CA LEU A 60 2.55 5.56 6.16
C LEU A 60 3.44 6.13 7.26
N GLY A 61 3.05 5.93 8.51
CA GLY A 61 3.75 6.39 9.71
C GLY A 61 4.90 5.48 10.16
N LEU A 62 5.79 5.07 9.25
CA LEU A 62 7.01 4.35 9.64
C LEU A 62 7.97 5.32 10.35
N LYS A 63 8.24 5.06 11.63
CA LYS A 63 9.33 5.68 12.38
C LYS A 63 10.69 5.18 11.90
#